data_AF-A0A150TIE9-F1
#
_entry.id   AF-A0A150TIE9-F1
#
_cell.length_a   1.000
_cell.length_b   1.000
_cell.length_c   1.000
_cell.angle_alpha   90.00
_cell.angle_beta   90.00
_cell.angle_gamma   90.00
#
_symmetry.space_group_name_H-M   'P 1'
#
loop_
_entity.id
_entity.type
_entity.pdbx_description
1 polymer ?
#
loop_
_entity_poly.entity_id
_entity_poly.type
_entity_poly.pdbx_seq_one_letter_code
_entity_poly.pdbx_strand_id
1 'polypeptide(L)'
;MPDGTHRCPTCGDPVEPRPRYPRAVCGICLHEATDEGGRPLEFFNIDMSGGFGARYADTGEPRDSHACVVRGVMCRADEARFGGIVIEVTGGKT
;
A
#
# COMPACT_ATOMS: atom_id res chain seq x y z
N MET A 1 -20.00 16.85 -14.40
CA MET A 1 -18.60 17.26 -14.22
C MET A 1 -17.91 16.09 -13.54
N PRO A 2 -16.69 15.64 -13.90
CA PRO A 2 -16.01 14.66 -13.07
C PRO A 2 -15.69 15.32 -11.73
N ASP A 3 -16.23 14.81 -10.63
CA ASP A 3 -16.30 15.49 -9.31
C ASP A 3 -14.95 15.68 -8.58
N GLY A 4 -13.82 15.60 -9.29
CA GLY A 4 -12.49 15.81 -8.71
C GLY A 4 -12.07 14.81 -7.62
N THR A 5 -12.96 13.87 -7.26
CA THR A 5 -12.71 12.88 -6.21
C THR A 5 -11.79 11.80 -6.72
N HIS A 6 -10.56 11.81 -6.22
CA HIS A 6 -9.67 10.66 -6.33
C HIS A 6 -10.28 9.50 -5.56
N ARG A 7 -10.29 8.31 -6.16
CA ARG A 7 -10.85 7.09 -5.56
C ARG A 7 -9.78 6.05 -5.41
N CYS A 8 -9.89 5.28 -4.34
CA CYS A 8 -8.99 4.17 -4.10
C CYS A 8 -9.09 3.16 -5.25
N PRO A 9 -7.97 2.76 -5.88
CA PRO A 9 -8.01 1.84 -7.02
C PRO A 9 -8.44 0.41 -6.65
N THR A 10 -8.48 0.06 -5.36
CA THR A 10 -8.85 -1.28 -4.88
C THR A 10 -10.28 -1.35 -4.33
N CYS A 11 -10.70 -0.41 -3.47
CA CYS A 11 -12.05 -0.42 -2.88
C CYS A 11 -13.02 0.62 -3.48
N GLY A 12 -12.52 1.62 -4.22
CA GLY A 12 -13.34 2.70 -4.79
C GLY A 12 -13.73 3.82 -3.81
N ASP A 13 -13.30 3.72 -2.54
CA ASP A 13 -13.58 4.74 -1.53
C ASP A 13 -12.97 6.09 -1.90
N PRO A 14 -13.64 7.21 -1.56
CA PRO A 14 -13.07 8.54 -1.74
C PRO A 14 -11.79 8.66 -0.91
N VAL A 15 -10.72 9.08 -1.57
CA VAL A 15 -9.42 9.30 -0.96
C VAL A 15 -8.97 10.73 -1.23
N GLU A 16 -8.22 11.29 -0.30
CA GLU A 16 -7.59 12.57 -0.52
C GLU A 16 -6.65 12.46 -1.74
N PRO A 17 -6.77 13.35 -2.75
CA PRO A 17 -5.92 13.31 -3.91
C PRO A 17 -4.46 13.45 -3.49
N ARG A 18 -3.63 12.46 -3.86
CA ARG A 18 -2.18 12.52 -3.68
C ARG A 18 -1.54 12.60 -5.07
N PRO A 19 -1.29 13.81 -5.61
CA PRO A 19 -0.80 13.98 -6.99
C PRO A 19 0.50 13.22 -7.27
N ARG A 20 1.31 12.98 -6.23
CA ARG A 20 2.58 12.24 -6.31
C ARG A 20 2.40 10.72 -6.39
N TYR A 21 1.28 10.20 -5.89
CA TYR A 21 0.98 8.76 -5.85
C TYR A 21 -0.44 8.53 -6.38
N PRO A 22 -0.68 8.73 -7.69
CA PRO A 22 -2.00 8.61 -8.29
C PRO A 22 -2.54 7.17 -8.30
N ARG A 23 -1.71 6.18 -7.94
CA ARG A 23 -2.04 4.76 -7.87
C ARG A 23 -2.10 4.24 -6.44
N ALA A 24 -2.00 5.13 -5.46
CA ALA A 24 -1.94 4.73 -4.06
C ALA A 24 -3.32 4.32 -3.52
N VAL A 25 -3.33 3.25 -2.72
CA VAL A 25 -4.52 2.77 -2.03
C VAL A 25 -4.85 3.63 -0.80
N CYS A 26 -6.08 3.54 -0.29
CA CYS A 26 -6.49 4.23 0.93
C CYS A 26 -5.82 3.63 2.19
N GLY A 27 -5.90 4.31 3.32
CA GLY A 27 -5.33 3.81 4.58
C GLY A 27 -5.94 2.48 5.04
N ILE A 28 -7.23 2.24 4.78
CA ILE A 28 -7.89 0.96 5.10
C ILE A 28 -7.28 -0.18 4.29
N CYS A 29 -7.18 0.02 2.96
CA CYS A 29 -6.57 -0.94 2.05
C CYS A 29 -5.08 -1.18 2.34
N LEU A 30 -4.39 -0.20 2.93
CA LEU A 30 -3.03 -0.38 3.43
C LEU A 30 -2.97 -1.38 4.59
N HIS A 31 -3.92 -1.31 5.52
CA HIS A 31 -4.01 -2.25 6.65
C HIS A 31 -4.58 -3.64 6.27
N GLU A 32 -5.32 -3.73 5.16
CA GLU A 32 -5.83 -5.00 4.62
C GLU A 32 -4.83 -5.72 3.69
N ALA A 33 -3.60 -5.20 3.58
CA ALA A 33 -2.59 -5.78 2.70
C ALA A 33 -2.15 -7.16 3.19
N THR A 34 -2.00 -8.08 2.24
CA THR A 34 -1.60 -9.47 2.47
C THR A 34 -0.45 -9.87 1.55
N ASP A 35 0.18 -11.01 1.80
CA ASP A 35 1.06 -11.65 0.84
C ASP A 35 0.26 -12.41 -0.24
N GLU A 36 0.98 -13.06 -1.14
CA GLU A 36 0.41 -13.90 -2.20
C GLU A 36 -0.37 -15.12 -1.68
N GLY A 37 -0.13 -15.54 -0.43
CA GLY A 37 -0.83 -16.61 0.27
C GLY A 37 -2.00 -16.14 1.14
N GLY A 38 -2.29 -14.83 1.18
CA GLY A 38 -3.34 -14.24 2.00
C GLY A 38 -2.96 -14.00 3.46
N ARG A 39 -1.68 -14.10 3.82
CA ARG A 39 -1.20 -13.77 5.17
C ARG A 39 -1.14 -12.25 5.35
N PRO A 40 -1.58 -11.70 6.50
CA PRO A 40 -1.63 -10.26 6.72
C PRO A 40 -0.22 -9.67 6.85
N LEU A 41 0.00 -8.51 6.23
CA LEU A 41 1.26 -7.78 6.25
C LEU A 41 1.13 -6.46 7.00
N GLU A 42 2.19 -6.09 7.71
CA GLU A 42 2.35 -4.79 8.34
C GLU A 42 3.61 -4.13 7.79
N PHE A 43 3.47 -2.86 7.40
CA PHE A 43 4.56 -2.05 6.86
C PHE A 43 4.89 -0.91 7.81
N PHE A 44 6.18 -0.62 7.96
CA PHE A 44 6.67 0.41 8.87
C PHE A 44 7.97 1.02 8.35
N ASN A 45 8.25 2.26 8.75
CA ASN A 45 9.56 2.86 8.51
C ASN A 45 10.57 2.30 9.53
N ILE A 46 11.76 1.94 9.08
CA ILE A 46 12.79 1.33 9.94
C ILE A 46 13.37 2.36 10.91
N ASP A 47 13.68 3.55 10.42
CA ASP A 47 14.24 4.63 11.23
C ASP A 47 13.79 6.02 10.78
N MET A 48 14.17 7.05 11.54
CA MET A 48 13.85 8.46 11.23
C MET A 48 14.63 8.99 10.01
N SER A 49 15.70 8.32 9.59
CA SER A 49 16.44 8.63 8.37
C SER A 49 15.84 7.96 7.13
N GLY A 50 14.94 7.00 7.32
CA GLY A 50 14.12 6.35 6.31
C GLY A 50 14.15 4.82 6.44
N GLY A 51 13.94 4.15 5.32
CA GLY A 51 13.97 2.70 5.25
C GLY A 51 12.58 2.09 5.36
N PHE A 52 12.35 1.10 4.51
CA PHE A 52 11.10 0.36 4.42
C PHE A 52 11.26 -1.00 5.10
N GLY A 53 10.38 -1.30 6.05
CA GLY A 53 10.26 -2.61 6.66
C GLY A 53 8.88 -3.21 6.39
N ALA A 54 8.85 -4.52 6.13
CA ALA A 54 7.64 -5.31 6.10
C ALA A 54 7.77 -6.50 7.05
N ARG A 55 6.67 -6.88 7.69
CA ARG A 55 6.58 -8.10 8.50
C ARG A 55 5.20 -8.71 8.37
N TYR A 56 5.09 -9.99 8.69
CA TYR A 56 3.78 -10.63 8.83
C TYR A 56 3.11 -10.17 10.12
N ALA A 57 1.89 -9.68 10.05
CA ALA A 57 1.17 -9.14 11.21
C ALA A 57 0.74 -10.23 12.20
N ASP A 58 0.64 -11.48 11.74
CA ASP A 58 0.26 -12.64 12.55
C ASP A 58 1.42 -13.21 13.38
N THR A 59 2.61 -13.32 12.80
CA THR A 59 3.79 -13.94 13.44
C THR A 59 4.87 -12.93 13.84
N GLY A 60 4.86 -11.73 13.26
CA GLY A 60 5.94 -10.75 13.40
C GLY A 60 7.20 -11.08 12.60
N GLU A 61 7.19 -12.17 11.80
CA GLU A 61 8.33 -12.56 10.99
C GLU A 61 8.66 -11.48 9.95
N PRO A 62 9.94 -11.10 9.79
CA PRO A 62 10.33 -10.09 8.81
C PRO A 62 10.09 -10.62 7.40
N ARG A 63 9.65 -9.72 6.52
CA ARG A 63 9.44 -10.01 5.09
C ARG A 63 10.30 -9.08 4.26
N ASP A 64 11.26 -9.67 3.54
CA ASP A 64 12.13 -8.95 2.63
C ASP A 64 11.49 -8.87 1.23
N SER A 65 10.31 -8.23 1.15
CA SER A 65 9.61 -7.99 -0.11
C SER A 65 8.65 -6.82 -0.01
N HIS A 66 8.62 -6.04 -1.10
CA HIS A 66 7.71 -4.93 -1.30
C HIS A 66 6.37 -5.35 -1.93
N ALA A 67 6.28 -6.55 -2.49
CA ALA A 67 5.07 -7.00 -3.18
C ALA A 67 3.96 -7.30 -2.17
N CYS A 68 2.72 -6.92 -2.45
CA CYS A 68 1.59 -7.28 -1.59
C CYS A 68 0.33 -7.43 -2.42
N VAL A 69 -0.69 -8.03 -1.82
CA VAL A 69 -2.00 -8.24 -2.40
C VAL A 69 -3.02 -7.51 -1.53
N VAL A 70 -3.79 -6.62 -2.14
CA VAL A 70 -4.88 -5.91 -1.47
C VAL A 70 -6.17 -6.25 -2.19
N ARG A 71 -7.09 -6.97 -1.53
CA ARG A 71 -8.37 -7.40 -2.13
C ARG A 71 -8.22 -8.12 -3.48
N GLY A 72 -7.16 -8.93 -3.63
CA GLY A 72 -6.84 -9.65 -4.88
C GLY A 72 -6.14 -8.82 -5.95
N VAL A 73 -5.84 -7.54 -5.68
CA VAL A 73 -5.06 -6.68 -6.59
C VAL A 73 -3.59 -6.71 -6.18
N MET A 74 -2.71 -6.97 -7.16
CA MET A 74 -1.26 -6.89 -6.94
C MET A 74 -0.84 -5.44 -6.73
N CYS A 75 -0.13 -5.22 -5.63
CA CYS A 75 0.33 -3.94 -5.15
C CYS A 75 1.82 -4.00 -4.78
N ARG A 76 2.43 -2.82 -4.64
CA ARG A 76 3.79 -2.64 -4.14
C ARG A 76 3.77 -1.62 -3.02
N ALA A 77 4.27 -2.00 -1.86
CA ALA A 77 4.50 -1.14 -0.71
C ALA A 77 5.91 -0.58 -0.75
N ASP A 78 6.07 0.72 -0.54
CA ASP A 78 7.36 1.39 -0.56
C ASP A 78 7.38 2.61 0.37
N GLU A 79 8.57 3.11 0.66
CA GLU A 79 8.74 4.32 1.46
C GLU A 79 8.31 5.56 0.67
N ALA A 80 7.47 6.40 1.29
CA ALA A 80 7.09 7.68 0.71
C ALA A 80 8.23 8.71 0.89
N ARG A 81 8.38 9.61 -0.10
CA ARG A 81 9.44 10.64 -0.16
C ARG A 81 9.57 11.59 1.05
N PHE A 82 8.57 11.67 1.93
CA PHE A 82 8.59 12.51 3.14
C PHE A 82 8.37 11.69 4.43
N GLY A 83 8.69 10.40 4.40
CA GLY A 83 8.37 9.45 5.46
C GLY A 83 6.96 8.89 5.34
N GLY A 84 6.73 7.76 6.01
CA GLY A 84 5.52 6.96 5.87
C GLY A 84 5.64 5.90 4.78
N ILE A 85 4.63 5.03 4.73
CA ILE A 85 4.52 3.96 3.74
C ILE A 85 3.43 4.29 2.74
N VAL A 86 3.71 4.07 1.46
CA VAL A 86 2.73 4.12 0.38
C VAL A 86 2.59 2.75 -0.25
N ILE A 87 1.35 2.35 -0.57
CA ILE A 87 1.08 1.13 -1.35
C ILE A 87 0.44 1.55 -2.66
N GLU A 88 1.07 1.19 -3.78
CA GLU A 88 0.58 1.47 -5.12
C GLU A 88 0.22 0.19 -5.87
N VAL A 89 -0.87 0.22 -6.64
CA VAL A 89 -1.24 -0.92 -7.48
C VAL A 89 -0.17 -1.13 -8.57
N THR A 90 0.40 -2.32 -8.69
CA THR A 90 1.48 -2.63 -9.65
C THR A 90 0.94 -2.98 -11.03
N GLY A 91 -0.30 -3.46 -11.14
CA GLY A 91 -0.85 -3.94 -12.41
C GLY A 91 -2.37 -3.77 -12.52
N GLY A 92 -2.78 -2.67 -13.15
CA GLY A 92 -3.91 -2.65 -14.08
C GLY A 92 -3.35 -2.14 -15.40
N LYS A 93 -3.29 -3.00 -16.42
CA LYS A 93 -3.00 -2.60 -17.80
C LYS A 93 -4.27 -1.90 -18.34
N THR A 94 -4.05 -0.83 -19.11
CA THR A 94 -5.01 0.02 -19.85
C THR A 94 -5.86 0.99 -19.02
#